data_AF-A0A8T7J096-F1
#
_entry.id   AF-A0A8T7J096-F1
#
_cell.length_a   1.000
_cell.length_b   1.000
_cell.length_c   1.000
_cell.angle_alpha   90.00
_cell.angle_beta   90.00
_cell.angle_gamma   90.00
#
_symmetry.space_group_name_H-M   'P 1'
#
loop_
_entity.id
_entity.type
_entity.pdbx_description
1 polymer ?
#
loop_
_entity_poly.entity_id
_entity_poly.type
_entity_poly.pdbx_seq_one_letter_code
_entity_poly.pdbx_strand_id
1 'polypeptide(L)' 'DITKYIIGYYSQVRPHQHNGGLTPNESEKRYWLNYKTVANLT' A
#
# COMPACT_ATOMS: atom_id res chain seq x y z
N ASP A 1 -8.28 12.08 16.91
CA ASP A 1 -7.37 12.70 15.91
C ASP A 1 -7.93 12.46 14.53
N ILE A 2 -8.15 13.53 13.74
CA ILE A 2 -8.85 13.46 12.44
C ILE A 2 -8.10 12.59 11.43
N THR A 3 -6.77 12.60 11.49
CA THR A 3 -5.90 11.83 10.59
C THR A 3 -6.14 10.33 10.72
N LYS A 4 -6.30 9.82 11.95
CA LYS A 4 -6.60 8.39 12.18
C LYS A 4 -8.00 8.01 11.67
N TYR A 5 -8.97 8.90 11.81
CA TYR A 5 -10.33 8.70 11.29
C TYR A 5 -10.33 8.62 9.76
N ILE A 6 -9.68 9.57 9.08
CA ILE A 6 -9.58 9.59 7.62
C ILE A 6 -8.87 8.33 7.11
N ILE A 7 -7.72 7.98 7.67
CA ILE A 7 -6.95 6.79 7.25
C ILE A 7 -7.77 5.51 7.47
N GLY A 8 -8.39 5.34 8.64
CA GLY A 8 -9.19 4.16 8.97
C GLY A 8 -10.40 3.99 8.05
N TYR A 9 -11.20 5.05 7.88
CA TYR A 9 -12.43 5.01 7.09
C TYR A 9 -12.16 4.73 5.61
N TYR A 10 -11.25 5.49 4.99
CA TYR A 10 -10.98 5.32 3.56
C TYR A 10 -10.20 4.04 3.24
N SER A 11 -9.49 3.45 4.20
CA SER A 11 -8.85 2.14 4.01
C SER A 11 -9.86 1.00 3.90
N GLN A 12 -11.03 1.09 4.53
CA GLN A 12 -12.06 0.05 4.47
C GLN A 12 -12.99 0.20 3.26
N VAL A 13 -13.29 1.44 2.88
CA VAL A 13 -14.30 1.74 1.85
C VAL A 13 -13.71 1.75 0.45
N ARG A 14 -12.42 2.05 0.28
CA ARG A 14 -11.83 2.14 -1.06
C ARG A 14 -11.76 0.75 -1.71
N PRO A 15 -12.34 0.58 -2.91
CA PRO A 15 -12.09 -0.61 -3.71
C PRO A 15 -10.60 -0.64 -4.08
N HIS A 16 -9.85 -1.57 -3.50
CA HIS A 16 -8.41 -1.70 -3.77
C HIS A 16 -8.12 -2.40 -5.11
N GLN A 17 -9.01 -2.29 -6.10
CA GLN A 17 -8.90 -3.02 -7.37
C GLN A 17 -7.59 -2.72 -8.10
N HIS A 18 -7.14 -1.47 -8.07
CA HIS A 18 -5.85 -1.07 -8.68
C HIS A 18 -4.63 -1.68 -7.97
N ASN A 19 -4.75 -1.95 -6.67
CA ASN A 19 -3.70 -2.53 -5.84
C ASN A 19 -3.82 -4.06 -5.74
N GLY A 20 -4.63 -4.70 -6.58
CA GLY A 20 -4.87 -6.15 -6.52
C GLY A 20 -5.59 -6.60 -5.23
N GLY A 21 -6.41 -5.74 -4.63
CA GLY A 21 -7.10 -6.02 -3.38
C GLY A 21 -6.30 -5.65 -2.12
N LEU A 22 -5.09 -5.10 -2.25
CA LEU A 22 -4.23 -4.77 -1.13
C LEU A 22 -4.48 -3.36 -0.60
N THR A 23 -4.32 -3.21 0.72
CA THR A 23 -4.32 -1.88 1.33
C THR A 23 -3.16 -1.04 0.77
N PRO A 24 -3.25 0.30 0.80
CA PRO A 24 -2.18 1.17 0.34
C PRO A 24 -0.82 0.87 1.00
N ASN A 25 -0.79 0.68 2.33
CA ASN A 25 0.44 0.35 3.06
C ASN A 25 1.07 -0.98 2.60
N GLU A 26 0.25 -2.02 2.41
CA GLU A 26 0.76 -3.31 1.94
C GLU A 26 1.30 -3.22 0.51
N SER A 27 0.65 -2.42 -0.33
CA SER A 27 1.10 -2.17 -1.71
C SER A 27 2.45 -1.46 -1.73
N GLU A 28 2.60 -0.41 -0.91
CA GLU A 28 3.85 0.35 -0.78
C GLU A 28 4.99 -0.52 -0.22
N LYS A 29 4.72 -1.31 0.82
CA LYS A 29 5.69 -2.25 1.38
C LYS A 29 6.19 -3.25 0.34
N ARG A 30 5.28 -3.81 -0.48
CA ARG A 30 5.64 -4.71 -1.57
C ARG A 30 6.44 -4.01 -2.66
N TYR A 31 6.09 -2.78 -3.01
CA TYR A 31 6.86 -1.98 -3.96
C TYR A 31 8.31 -1.81 -3.50
N TRP A 32 8.53 -1.39 -2.26
CA TRP A 32 9.88 -1.20 -1.71
C TRP A 32 10.70 -2.49 -1.65
N LEU A 33 10.09 -3.62 -1.29
CA LEU A 33 10.75 -4.92 -1.29
C LEU A 33 11.18 -5.32 -2.71
N ASN A 34 10.27 -5.27 -3.68
CA ASN A 34 10.58 -5.62 -5.07
C ASN A 34 11.63 -4.69 -5.68
N TYR A 35 11.53 -3.38 -5.42
CA TYR A 35 12.51 -2.39 -5.89
C TYR A 35 13.92 -2.72 -5.39
N LYS A 36 14.07 -3.03 -4.10
CA LYS A 36 15.37 -3.42 -3.51
C LYS A 36 15.91 -4.70 -4.14
N THR A 37 15.05 -5.67 -4.43
CA THR A 37 15.46 -6.91 -5.10
C THR A 37 16.00 -6.61 -6.50
N VAL A 38 15.29 -5.81 -7.30
CA VAL A 38 15.70 -5.45 -8.66
C VAL A 38 17.00 -4.63 -8.68
N ALA A 39 17.18 -3.71 -7.73
CA ALA A 39 18.40 -2.91 -7.64
C ALA A 39 19.65 -3.73 -7.25
N ASN A 40 19.48 -4.86 -6.55
CA ASN A 40 20.60 -5.75 -6.21
C ASN A 40 20.92 -6.78 -7.31
N LEU A 41 20.14 -6.83 -8.38
CA LEU A 41 20.34 -7.76 -9.52
C LEU A 41 21.36 -7.24 -10.54
N THR A 42 21.91 -6.04 -10.35
CA THR A 42 22.97 -5.40 -11.18
C THR A 42 24.32 -5.49 -10.51
#